data_AF-Q96DS1-F1
#
_entry.id   AF-Q96DS1-F1
#
_cell.length_a   1.000
_cell.length_b   1.000
_cell.length_c   1.000
_cell.angle_alpha   90.00
_cell.angle_beta   90.00
_cell.angle_gamma   90.00
#
_symmetry.space_group_name_H-M   'P 1'
#
loop_
_entity.id
_entity.type
_entity.pdbx_description
1 polymer ?
#
loop_
_entity_poly.entity_id
_entity_poly.type
_entity_poly.pdbx_seq_one_letter_code
_entity_poly.pdbx_strand_id
1 'polypeptide(L)'
;MCNTNMSVPTDGAVTTSQIPASEQETLVRPKPLLLKLLKSVGAQKDTYTMKEVLFYGKTGHLMACFTCAKKLKKRNKPCPVCRQPIQMIVLTYFP
;
A
#
# COMPACT_ATOMS: atom_id res chain seq x y z
N MET A 1 -38.94 8.14 6.23
CA MET A 1 -38.89 9.01 7.43
C MET A 1 -37.91 8.39 8.40
N CYS A 2 -36.70 8.95 8.53
CA CYS A 2 -35.72 8.55 9.55
C CYS A 2 -35.76 9.58 10.67
N ASN A 3 -36.10 9.14 11.89
CA ASN A 3 -36.12 10.00 13.08
C ASN A 3 -34.75 10.04 13.74
N THR A 4 -34.24 11.25 13.92
CA THR A 4 -33.05 11.60 14.69
C THR A 4 -33.38 11.60 16.17
N ASN A 5 -32.59 10.91 16.99
CA ASN A 5 -32.49 11.23 18.42
C ASN A 5 -31.01 11.33 18.80
N MET A 6 -30.61 12.56 19.15
CA MET A 6 -29.31 12.94 19.69
C MET A 6 -29.30 12.68 21.20
N SER A 7 -28.32 11.92 21.67
CA SER A 7 -27.93 11.91 23.07
C SER A 7 -26.41 11.77 23.13
N VAL A 8 -25.71 12.86 23.46
CA VAL A 8 -24.30 12.89 23.85
C VAL A 8 -24.25 12.79 25.38
N PRO A 9 -23.36 11.97 25.97
CA PRO A 9 -22.34 12.58 26.83
C PRO A 9 -20.94 11.97 26.70
N THR A 10 -19.99 12.87 26.41
CA THR A 10 -18.68 13.10 27.05
C THR A 10 -17.75 11.94 27.47
N ASP A 11 -16.53 12.07 26.92
CA ASP A 11 -15.21 11.78 27.48
C ASP A 11 -14.82 10.35 27.83
N GLY A 12 -14.06 9.75 26.91
CA GLY A 12 -13.32 8.52 27.16
C GLY A 12 -12.60 8.02 25.92
N ALA A 13 -11.53 8.73 25.53
CA ALA A 13 -10.46 8.22 24.67
C ALA A 13 -10.89 7.46 23.40
N VAL A 14 -11.66 8.11 22.53
CA VAL A 14 -11.61 7.74 21.12
C VAL A 14 -10.42 8.46 20.54
N THR A 15 -9.31 7.73 20.40
CA THR A 15 -8.22 8.11 19.53
C THR A 15 -8.85 8.55 18.21
N THR A 16 -8.83 9.86 17.97
CA THR A 16 -8.89 10.43 16.64
C THR A 16 -8.02 9.50 15.80
N SER A 17 -8.64 8.78 14.86
CA SER A 17 -7.90 8.07 13.83
C SER A 17 -7.31 9.14 12.92
N GLN A 18 -6.38 9.93 13.48
CA GLN A 18 -5.29 10.54 12.77
C GLN A 18 -4.55 9.35 12.17
N ILE A 19 -4.96 9.00 10.96
CA ILE A 19 -4.08 8.37 10.01
C ILE A 19 -2.87 9.31 9.97
N PRO A 20 -1.69 8.94 10.49
CA PRO A 20 -0.56 9.83 10.47
C PRO A 20 -0.25 10.13 9.00
N ALA A 21 -0.18 11.42 8.68
CA ALA A 21 0.33 11.94 7.43
C ALA A 21 1.78 11.49 7.24
N SER A 22 1.95 10.29 6.71
CA SER A 22 3.20 9.76 6.18
C SER A 22 2.91 8.47 5.41
N GLU A 23 2.02 8.59 4.42
CA GLU A 23 2.21 7.88 3.16
C GLU A 23 3.46 8.47 2.51
N GLN A 24 4.62 8.28 3.12
CA GLN A 24 5.87 8.45 2.40
C GLN A 24 5.85 7.33 1.37
N GLU A 25 5.45 7.68 0.14
CA GLU A 25 6.00 7.07 -1.05
C GLU A 25 7.52 7.24 -0.91
N THR A 26 8.15 6.35 -0.15
CA THR A 26 9.57 6.37 0.10
C THR A 26 10.19 6.28 -1.28
N LEU A 27 10.81 7.36 -1.72
CA LEU A 27 11.53 7.42 -2.98
C LEU A 27 12.71 6.46 -2.79
N VAL A 28 12.62 5.26 -3.35
CA VAL A 28 13.64 4.22 -3.14
C VAL A 28 14.62 4.28 -4.31
N ARG A 29 15.90 4.16 -4.00
CA ARG A 29 16.94 3.93 -5.01
C ARG A 29 16.99 2.42 -5.31
N PRO A 30 16.65 1.98 -6.54
CA PRO A 30 16.74 0.57 -6.92
C PRO A 30 18.18 0.08 -6.86
N LYS A 31 18.37 -1.24 -6.77
CA LYS A 31 19.72 -1.84 -6.86
C LYS A 31 20.39 -1.42 -8.19
N PRO A 32 21.72 -1.20 -8.24
CA PRO A 32 22.40 -0.66 -9.42
C PRO A 32 22.11 -1.41 -10.73
N LEU A 33 22.04 -2.75 -10.68
CA LEU A 33 21.71 -3.57 -11.85
C LEU A 33 20.30 -3.31 -12.37
N LEU A 34 19.33 -3.18 -11.47
CA LEU A 34 17.95 -2.87 -11.83
C LEU A 34 17.81 -1.43 -12.32
N LEU A 35 18.51 -0.48 -11.70
CA LEU A 35 18.54 0.90 -12.16
C LEU A 35 19.13 1.00 -13.59
N LYS A 36 20.18 0.25 -13.90
CA LYS A 36 20.75 0.19 -15.26
C LYS A 36 19.75 -0.36 -16.28
N LEU A 37 18.99 -1.39 -15.91
CA LEU A 37 17.92 -1.93 -16.77
C LEU A 37 16.81 -0.89 -16.98
N LEU A 38 16.33 -0.25 -15.91
CA LEU A 38 15.29 0.79 -15.99
C LEU A 38 15.75 1.95 -16.91
N LYS A 39 16.99 2.41 -16.78
CA LYS A 39 17.56 3.42 -17.69
C LYS A 39 17.67 2.93 -19.14
N SER A 40 18.00 1.65 -19.36
CA SER A 40 18.11 1.07 -20.71
C SER A 40 16.77 1.01 -21.46
N VAL A 41 15.65 0.97 -20.74
CA VAL A 41 14.29 1.03 -21.31
C VAL A 41 13.70 2.45 -21.32
N GLY A 42 14.54 3.47 -21.07
CA GLY A 42 14.17 4.90 -21.20
C GLY A 42 13.77 5.60 -19.89
N ALA A 43 13.90 4.96 -18.73
CA ALA A 43 13.60 5.62 -17.46
C ALA A 43 14.68 6.65 -17.11
N GLN A 44 14.28 7.91 -16.87
CA GLN A 44 15.22 9.03 -16.72
C GLN A 44 15.63 9.33 -15.27
N LYS A 45 14.84 8.87 -14.29
CA LYS A 45 15.04 9.17 -12.87
C LYS A 45 15.94 8.13 -12.19
N ASP A 46 16.67 8.57 -11.17
CA ASP A 46 17.49 7.69 -10.31
C ASP A 46 16.72 7.16 -9.09
N THR A 47 15.54 7.71 -8.85
CA THR A 47 14.72 7.39 -7.68
C THR A 47 13.30 7.11 -8.13
N TYR A 48 12.71 6.06 -7.56
CA TYR A 48 11.42 5.52 -7.99
C TYR A 48 10.54 5.32 -6.77
N THR A 49 9.23 5.45 -6.94
CA THR A 49 8.27 5.07 -5.90
C THR A 49 8.00 3.57 -6.00
N MET A 50 8.04 2.92 -4.84
CA MET A 50 7.89 1.47 -4.71
C MET A 50 6.48 1.14 -4.24
N LYS A 51 5.64 0.71 -5.17
CA LYS A 51 4.25 0.32 -4.90
C LYS A 51 4.04 -1.10 -5.40
N GLU A 52 3.14 -1.85 -4.78
CA GLU A 52 2.97 -3.25 -5.14
C GLU A 52 1.56 -3.65 -5.47
N VAL A 53 1.46 -4.52 -6.47
CA VAL A 53 0.25 -5.23 -6.84
C VAL A 53 0.14 -6.48 -5.98
N LEU A 54 -0.89 -6.57 -5.15
CA LEU A 54 -1.28 -7.82 -4.52
C LEU A 54 -2.15 -8.61 -5.52
N PHE A 55 -1.68 -9.77 -5.99
CA PHE A 55 -2.40 -10.61 -6.95
C PHE A 55 -3.22 -11.72 -6.26
N TYR A 56 -4.46 -11.86 -6.73
CA TYR A 56 -5.45 -12.86 -6.35
C TYR A 56 -5.88 -13.61 -7.62
N GLY A 57 -5.04 -14.56 -8.08
CA GLY A 57 -5.26 -15.24 -9.37
C GLY A 57 -4.99 -14.32 -10.57
N LYS A 58 -6.05 -13.83 -11.24
CA LYS A 58 -5.96 -13.06 -12.50
C LYS A 58 -5.89 -11.54 -12.31
N THR A 59 -6.21 -11.02 -11.13
CA THR A 59 -6.32 -9.58 -10.84
C THR A 59 -5.51 -9.19 -9.62
N GLY A 60 -5.25 -7.89 -9.43
CA GLY A 60 -4.57 -7.42 -8.24
C GLY A 60 -4.75 -5.93 -7.93
N HIS A 61 -4.45 -5.54 -6.69
CA HIS A 61 -4.63 -4.16 -6.19
C HIS A 61 -3.29 -3.52 -5.80
N LEU A 62 -3.07 -2.26 -6.23
CA LEU A 62 -1.88 -1.45 -5.98
C LEU A 62 -2.05 -0.53 -4.76
N MET A 63 -1.90 -1.07 -3.54
CA MET A 63 -2.42 -0.38 -2.34
C MET A 63 -1.47 -0.33 -1.15
N ALA A 64 -0.32 -0.99 -1.23
CA ALA A 64 0.62 -1.07 -0.10
C ALA A 64 2.07 -1.02 -0.55
N CYS A 65 2.94 -0.59 0.36
CA CYS A 65 4.40 -0.68 0.19
C CYS A 65 4.88 -2.14 0.20
N PHE A 66 6.07 -2.43 -0.36
CA PHE A 66 6.60 -3.82 -0.39
C PHE A 66 6.69 -4.49 0.97
N THR A 67 7.23 -3.75 1.93
CA THR A 67 7.37 -4.21 3.31
C THR A 67 6.01 -4.49 3.94
N CYS A 68 5.00 -3.67 3.62
CA CYS A 68 3.63 -3.76 4.11
C CYS A 68 2.94 -5.00 3.52
N ALA A 69 3.00 -5.19 2.21
CA ALA A 69 2.43 -6.35 1.52
C ALA A 69 3.07 -7.66 2.00
N LYS A 70 4.40 -7.71 2.15
CA LYS A 70 5.10 -8.88 2.72
C LYS A 70 4.61 -9.22 4.13
N LYS A 71 4.39 -8.21 4.98
CA LYS A 71 3.82 -8.41 6.31
C LYS A 71 2.40 -8.96 6.24
N LEU A 72 1.56 -8.47 5.33
CA LEU A 72 0.19 -8.98 5.13
C LEU A 72 0.19 -10.44 4.71
N LYS A 73 0.97 -10.82 3.69
CA LYS A 73 1.09 -12.21 3.24
C LYS A 73 1.67 -13.13 4.32
N LYS A 74 2.72 -12.69 5.03
CA LYS A 74 3.33 -13.47 6.13
C LYS A 74 2.34 -13.74 7.27
N ARG A 75 1.43 -12.80 7.53
CA ARG A 75 0.38 -12.93 8.56
C ARG A 75 -0.90 -13.57 8.02
N ASN A 76 -0.90 -14.03 6.76
CA ASN A 76 -2.06 -14.55 6.05
C ASN A 76 -3.30 -13.64 6.16
N LYS A 77 -3.08 -12.33 6.11
CA LYS A 77 -4.17 -11.34 6.11
C LYS A 77 -4.68 -11.12 4.69
N PRO A 78 -5.99 -10.97 4.50
CA PRO A 78 -6.56 -10.76 3.17
C PRO A 78 -6.25 -9.35 2.65
N CYS A 79 -6.55 -9.11 1.37
CA CYS A 79 -6.48 -7.79 0.76
C CYS A 79 -7.22 -6.73 1.59
N PRO A 80 -6.64 -5.56 1.86
CA PRO A 80 -7.37 -4.45 2.47
C PRO A 80 -8.54 -3.93 1.61
N VAL A 81 -8.45 -4.08 0.29
CA VAL A 81 -9.47 -3.57 -0.66
C VAL A 81 -10.58 -4.60 -0.90
N CYS A 82 -10.24 -5.76 -1.43
CA CYS A 82 -11.24 -6.76 -1.86
C CYS A 82 -11.40 -7.95 -0.91
N ARG A 83 -10.66 -8.00 0.20
CA ARG A 83 -10.61 -9.12 1.16
C ARG A 83 -10.27 -10.50 0.57
N GLN A 84 -9.74 -10.57 -0.64
CA GLN A 84 -9.29 -11.84 -1.24
C GLN A 84 -7.95 -12.32 -0.63
N PRO A 85 -7.60 -13.62 -0.71
CA PRO A 85 -6.38 -14.18 -0.12
C PRO A 85 -5.12 -13.92 -0.96
N ILE A 86 -4.11 -13.28 -0.38
CA ILE A 86 -2.90 -12.83 -1.12
C ILE A 86 -2.07 -14.03 -1.57
N GLN A 87 -2.08 -14.32 -2.88
CA GLN A 87 -1.31 -15.45 -3.45
C GLN A 87 0.12 -15.03 -3.80
N MET A 88 0.27 -13.86 -4.43
CA MET A 88 1.56 -13.34 -4.89
C MET A 88 1.67 -11.84 -4.62
N ILE A 89 2.91 -11.41 -4.45
CA ILE A 89 3.28 -10.01 -4.25
C ILE A 89 4.28 -9.66 -5.36
N VAL A 90 4.01 -8.58 -6.08
CA VAL A 90 4.88 -8.10 -7.17
C VAL A 90 5.37 -6.69 -6.88
N LEU A 91 6.69 -6.54 -6.95
CA LEU A 91 7.40 -5.28 -6.76
C LEU A 91 7.30 -4.43 -8.03
N THR A 92 6.66 -3.27 -7.94
CA THR A 92 6.50 -2.35 -9.07
C THR A 92 7.19 -1.02 -8.77
N TYR A 93 7.91 -0.52 -9.77
CA TYR A 93 8.61 0.77 -9.71
C TYR A 93 7.83 1.77 -10.57
N PHE A 94 7.42 2.89 -9.98
CA PHE A 94 6.83 4.01 -10.72
C PHE A 94 7.84 5.17 -10.79
N PRO A 95 7.95 5.84 -11.96
CA PRO A 95 8.80 7.01 -12.12
C PRO A 95 8.23 8.23 -11.40
#